data_AF-A0A9P8RQ18-F1
#
_entry.id   AF-A0A9P8RQ18-F1
#
_cell.length_a   1.000
_cell.length_b   1.000
_cell.length_c   1.000
_cell.angle_alpha   90.00
_cell.angle_beta   90.00
_cell.angle_gamma   90.00
#
_symmetry.space_group_name_H-M   'P 1'
#
loop_
_entity.id
_entity.type
_entity.pdbx_description
1 polymer ?
#
loop_
_entity_poly.entity_id
_entity_poly.type
_entity_poly.pdbx_seq_one_letter_code
_entity_poly.pdbx_strand_id
1 'polypeptide(L)'
;MLRHDTAQVLEEKLKVIPRDINELYDQLLNSLEPDERERAIKMLLLAVHNPFSAPLNSVAFAWIDDLNDPQFPPCDGKKPPSWPPFNEINENVQLQLKSLTKGLLEATPMTNSFEPVSRMFEMSDPELDEIFGPMREVRFFHRTVRGFVLEKLESTTRQYPGLINVETYHRLWLAELTLAELPYRLMIWYRDIWKVGVSRFQEELPPELLRGFSCVLDNGQDTMSENVKWPKTFRGIYQRIDHSWWLAGSLSFVHMAAYTGQQEYVFQEILKNPKLLHATGELNLLLSAALGDRKYLVQALLERGSSPTDSVVCESGGKKRPRVQDPNRIHPRLDDRDMVYRGRLSNQTRTRLSV
;
A
#
# COMPACT_ATOMS: atom_id res chain seq x y z
N MET A 1 0.96 -10.26 32.37
CA MET A 1 1.52 -10.52 33.72
C MET A 1 0.47 -10.10 34.73
N LEU A 2 -0.36 -11.05 35.17
CA LEU A 2 -1.30 -10.78 36.26
C LEU A 2 -0.47 -10.63 37.52
N ARG A 3 -0.39 -9.43 38.07
CA ARG A 3 0.16 -9.23 39.42
C ARG A 3 -0.69 -10.10 40.34
N HIS A 4 -0.06 -10.90 41.20
CA HIS A 4 -0.74 -11.80 42.14
C HIS A 4 -1.46 -11.01 43.25
N ASP A 5 -2.32 -10.08 42.87
CA ASP A 5 -3.10 -9.24 43.77
C ASP A 5 -4.17 -10.11 44.45
N THR A 6 -4.42 -9.87 45.74
CA THR A 6 -5.48 -10.56 46.48
C THR A 6 -6.86 -10.11 45.99
N ALA A 7 -7.89 -10.93 46.21
CA ALA A 7 -9.27 -10.59 45.84
C ALA A 7 -9.73 -9.23 46.41
N GLN A 8 -9.34 -8.94 47.66
CA GLN A 8 -9.64 -7.66 48.30
C GLN A 8 -9.00 -6.47 47.58
N VAL A 9 -7.74 -6.59 47.17
CA VAL A 9 -7.03 -5.54 46.40
C VAL A 9 -7.70 -5.33 45.04
N LEU A 10 -8.16 -6.39 44.39
CA LEU A 10 -8.91 -6.29 43.14
C LEU A 10 -10.27 -5.60 43.33
N GLU A 11 -11.00 -5.91 44.41
CA GLU A 11 -12.25 -5.24 44.75
C GLU A 11 -12.06 -3.75 45.04
N GLU A 12 -11.01 -3.39 45.78
CA GLU A 12 -10.66 -2.00 46.03
C GLU A 12 -10.31 -1.26 44.73
N LYS A 13 -9.55 -1.90 43.83
CA LYS A 13 -9.26 -1.34 42.50
C LYS A 13 -10.53 -1.16 41.66
N LEU A 14 -11.44 -2.13 41.68
CA LEU A 14 -12.72 -2.05 40.97
C LEU A 14 -13.59 -0.87 41.46
N LYS A 15 -13.50 -0.49 42.75
CA LYS A 15 -14.21 0.68 43.29
C LYS A 15 -13.70 2.01 42.75
N VAL A 16 -12.44 2.08 42.30
CA VAL A 16 -11.81 3.30 41.76
C VAL A 16 -11.98 3.41 40.24
N ILE A 17 -12.27 2.30 39.55
CA ILE A 17 -12.47 2.29 38.11
C ILE A 17 -13.80 2.98 37.76
N PRO A 18 -13.81 3.96 36.82
CA PRO A 18 -15.03 4.62 36.39
C PRO A 18 -16.06 3.64 35.86
N ARG A 19 -17.34 3.91 36.12
CA ARG A 19 -18.45 3.08 35.63
C ARG A 19 -18.74 3.36 34.15
N ASP A 20 -18.44 4.58 33.70
CA ASP A 20 -18.55 4.97 32.30
C ASP A 20 -17.22 4.71 31.56
N ILE A 21 -17.33 4.18 30.35
CA ILE A 21 -16.16 3.78 29.57
C ILE A 21 -15.38 4.99 29.02
N ASN A 22 -16.05 6.11 28.76
CA ASN A 22 -15.40 7.33 28.32
C ASN A 22 -14.66 8.00 29.48
N GLU A 23 -15.23 7.99 30.69
CA GLU A 23 -14.53 8.44 31.90
C GLU A 23 -13.25 7.62 32.15
N LEU A 24 -13.29 6.30 31.89
CA LEU A 24 -12.10 5.46 31.96
C LEU A 24 -11.05 5.90 30.92
N TYR A 25 -11.45 6.15 29.67
CA TYR A 25 -10.51 6.61 28.64
C TYR A 25 -9.91 7.98 28.96
N ASP A 26 -10.72 8.92 29.46
CA ASP A 26 -10.27 10.22 29.95
C ASP A 26 -9.28 10.05 31.10
N GLN A 27 -9.56 9.18 32.07
CA GLN A 27 -8.65 8.92 33.18
C GLN A 27 -7.32 8.31 32.71
N LEU A 28 -7.35 7.39 31.73
CA LEU A 28 -6.14 6.82 31.15
C LEU A 28 -5.28 7.88 30.46
N LEU A 29 -5.88 8.74 29.64
CA LEU A 29 -5.16 9.81 28.93
C LEU A 29 -4.69 10.93 29.86
N ASN A 30 -5.48 11.28 30.87
CA ASN A 30 -5.11 12.30 31.85
C ASN A 30 -4.09 11.83 32.89
N SER A 31 -3.77 10.53 32.92
CA SER A 31 -2.66 10.00 33.71
C SER A 31 -1.27 10.24 33.10
N LEU A 32 -1.22 10.72 31.86
CA LEU A 32 0.00 11.04 31.13
C LEU A 32 0.44 12.47 31.43
N GLU A 33 1.75 12.72 31.29
CA GLU A 33 2.28 14.07 31.28
C GLU A 33 1.72 14.87 30.08
N PRO A 34 1.68 16.23 30.14
CA PRO A 34 1.01 17.03 29.11
C PRO A 34 1.52 16.80 27.68
N ASP A 35 2.82 16.63 27.50
CA ASP A 35 3.50 16.37 26.23
C ASP A 35 3.24 14.94 25.73
N GLU A 36 3.30 13.94 26.62
CA GLU A 36 2.96 12.55 26.30
C GLU A 36 1.50 12.41 25.90
N ARG A 37 0.60 13.13 26.60
CA ARG A 37 -0.84 13.16 26.29
C ARG A 37 -1.09 13.79 24.93
N GLU A 38 -0.40 14.88 24.59
CA GLU A 38 -0.50 15.49 23.27
C GLU A 38 -0.11 14.49 22.18
N ARG A 39 1.03 13.80 22.35
CA ARG A 39 1.49 12.78 21.40
C ARG A 39 0.51 11.61 21.29
N ALA A 40 -0.03 11.14 22.42
CA ALA A 40 -1.05 10.09 22.44
C ALA A 40 -2.33 10.50 21.68
N ILE A 41 -2.78 11.75 21.85
CA ILE A 41 -3.92 12.29 21.09
C ILE A 41 -3.62 12.31 19.60
N LYS A 42 -2.42 12.74 19.18
CA LYS A 42 -2.02 12.70 17.76
C LYS A 42 -2.05 11.28 17.19
N MET A 43 -1.55 10.30 17.94
CA MET A 43 -1.63 8.87 17.56
C MET A 43 -3.08 8.43 17.35
N LEU A 44 -3.97 8.73 18.30
CA LEU A 44 -5.39 8.36 18.23
C LEU A 44 -6.11 9.04 17.05
N LEU A 45 -5.84 10.33 16.82
CA LEU A 45 -6.41 11.08 15.71
C LEU A 45 -5.94 10.53 14.35
N LEU A 46 -4.65 10.24 14.19
CA LEU A 46 -4.12 9.64 12.97
C LEU A 46 -4.80 8.30 12.67
N ALA A 47 -4.94 7.44 13.69
CA ALA A 47 -5.58 6.14 13.54
C ALA A 47 -7.07 6.24 13.18
N VAL A 48 -7.82 7.20 13.74
CA VAL A 48 -9.27 7.31 13.49
C VAL A 48 -9.62 7.94 12.14
N HIS A 49 -8.80 8.90 11.69
CA HIS A 49 -9.00 9.67 10.47
C HIS A 49 -8.26 9.10 9.25
N ASN A 50 -7.65 7.91 9.38
CA ASN A 50 -6.96 7.25 8.27
C ASN A 50 -7.86 7.17 7.02
N PRO A 51 -7.51 7.87 5.92
CA PRO A 51 -8.33 7.89 4.72
C PRO A 51 -8.20 6.59 3.90
N PHE A 52 -7.18 5.77 4.21
CA PHE A 52 -6.92 4.54 3.47
C PHE A 52 -7.81 3.39 3.96
N SER A 53 -8.17 2.50 3.03
CA SER A 53 -8.96 1.31 3.36
C SER A 53 -8.21 0.30 4.24
N ALA A 54 -6.88 0.36 4.26
CA ALA A 54 -6.03 -0.46 5.09
C ALA A 54 -5.58 0.34 6.32
N PRO A 55 -5.51 -0.26 7.52
CA PRO A 55 -4.95 0.41 8.69
C PRO A 55 -3.48 0.82 8.48
N LEU A 56 -3.03 1.82 9.23
CA LEU A 56 -1.65 2.28 9.17
C LEU A 56 -0.71 1.22 9.73
N ASN A 57 0.47 1.10 9.13
CA ASN A 57 1.57 0.32 9.68
C ASN A 57 2.02 0.93 11.01
N SER A 58 2.46 0.10 11.97
CA SER A 58 3.04 0.57 13.22
C SER A 58 4.16 1.56 12.97
N VAL A 59 5.06 1.30 12.02
CA VAL A 59 6.20 2.20 11.79
C VAL A 59 5.78 3.63 11.44
N ALA A 60 4.59 3.84 10.84
CA ALA A 60 4.03 5.17 10.56
C ALA A 60 4.00 6.08 11.81
N PHE A 61 3.80 5.50 12.99
CA PHE A 61 3.71 6.25 14.24
C PHE A 61 5.08 6.65 14.81
N ALA A 62 6.19 6.17 14.24
CA ALA A 62 7.54 6.59 14.62
C ALA A 62 7.79 8.07 14.31
N TRP A 63 7.12 8.59 13.27
CA TRP A 63 7.40 9.90 12.68
C TRP A 63 6.40 10.99 13.07
N ILE A 64 5.61 10.79 14.12
CA ILE A 64 4.58 11.76 14.54
C ILE A 64 5.18 13.14 14.84
N ASP A 65 6.36 13.16 15.42
CA ASP A 65 7.02 14.41 15.81
C ASP A 65 7.65 15.13 14.59
N ASP A 66 7.96 14.39 13.52
CA ASP A 66 8.56 14.90 12.28
C ASP A 66 7.53 15.49 11.31
N LEU A 67 6.22 15.31 11.55
CA LEU A 67 5.17 15.75 10.62
C LEU A 67 5.13 17.26 10.39
N ASN A 68 5.64 18.04 11.35
CA ASN A 68 5.72 19.49 11.25
C ASN A 68 6.88 19.96 10.36
N ASP A 69 7.88 19.12 10.08
CA ASP A 69 8.99 19.46 9.19
C ASP A 69 8.54 19.34 7.73
N PRO A 70 8.44 20.42 6.95
CA PRO A 70 8.03 20.33 5.54
C PRO A 70 8.99 19.53 4.65
N GLN A 71 10.23 19.27 5.10
CA GLN A 71 11.19 18.45 4.38
C GLN A 71 11.03 16.94 4.65
N PHE A 72 10.19 16.56 5.61
CA PHE A 72 9.86 15.16 5.85
C PHE A 72 8.79 14.66 4.87
N PRO A 73 8.85 13.40 4.37
CA PRO A 73 10.00 12.51 4.40
C PRO A 73 11.00 12.84 3.28
N PRO A 74 12.21 12.26 3.30
CA PRO A 74 13.15 12.35 2.19
C PRO A 74 12.50 11.92 0.87
N CYS A 75 12.55 12.79 -0.13
CA CYS A 75 11.95 12.55 -1.45
C CYS A 75 12.94 12.01 -2.49
N ASP A 76 14.18 11.67 -2.09
CA ASP A 76 15.19 11.07 -2.97
C ASP A 76 15.10 9.53 -3.03
N GLY A 77 14.17 8.95 -2.28
CA GLY A 77 13.94 7.52 -2.16
C GLY A 77 15.03 6.75 -1.42
N LYS A 78 15.98 7.45 -0.80
CA LYS A 78 17.07 6.86 -0.04
C LYS A 78 16.74 6.90 1.45
N LYS A 79 16.96 5.76 2.11
CA LYS A 79 16.88 5.70 3.57
C LYS A 79 17.98 6.60 4.17
N PRO A 80 17.63 7.61 5.00
CA PRO A 80 18.63 8.39 5.71
C PRO A 80 19.51 7.50 6.60
N PRO A 81 20.83 7.76 6.66
CA PRO A 81 21.73 7.02 7.56
C PRO A 81 21.34 7.13 9.05
N SER A 82 20.61 8.18 9.41
CA SER A 82 20.11 8.42 10.77
C SER A 82 18.91 7.54 11.14
N TRP A 83 18.22 6.92 10.17
CA TRP A 83 17.04 6.12 10.45
C TRP A 83 17.45 4.73 10.97
N PRO A 84 16.97 4.31 12.15
CA PRO A 84 17.28 2.99 12.69
C PRO A 84 16.78 1.85 11.76
N PRO A 85 17.23 0.61 11.98
CA PRO A 85 16.68 -0.57 11.30
C PRO A 85 15.16 -0.69 11.51
N PHE A 86 14.47 -1.29 10.53
CA PHE A 86 13.01 -1.42 10.56
C PHE A 86 12.50 -2.12 11.85
N ASN A 87 13.17 -3.20 12.27
CA ASN A 87 12.79 -3.95 13.46
C ASN A 87 12.91 -3.12 14.75
N GLU A 88 13.98 -2.35 14.88
CA GLU A 88 14.18 -1.47 16.03
C GLU A 88 13.10 -0.38 16.10
N ILE A 89 12.78 0.24 14.96
CA ILE A 89 11.68 1.21 14.88
C ILE A 89 10.36 0.56 15.29
N ASN A 90 10.05 -0.64 14.76
CA ASN A 90 8.82 -1.34 15.07
C ASN A 90 8.70 -1.71 16.55
N GLU A 91 9.78 -2.17 17.19
CA GLU A 91 9.81 -2.46 18.63
C GLU A 91 9.61 -1.20 19.48
N ASN A 92 10.32 -0.12 19.15
CA ASN A 92 10.20 1.16 19.84
C ASN A 92 8.78 1.72 19.72
N VAL A 93 8.19 1.68 18.52
CA VAL A 93 6.82 2.15 18.32
C VAL A 93 5.81 1.29 19.08
N GLN A 94 5.98 -0.02 19.16
CA GLN A 94 5.08 -0.86 19.95
C GLN A 94 5.12 -0.48 21.45
N LEU A 95 6.30 -0.19 21.98
CA LEU A 95 6.45 0.30 23.35
C LEU A 95 5.76 1.65 23.52
N GLN A 96 5.95 2.58 22.57
CA GLN A 96 5.31 3.90 22.58
C GLN A 96 3.78 3.80 22.48
N LEU A 97 3.24 3.02 21.54
CA LEU A 97 1.80 2.80 21.40
C LEU A 97 1.23 2.27 22.72
N LYS A 98 1.88 1.29 23.34
CA LYS A 98 1.44 0.72 24.61
C LYS A 98 1.52 1.72 25.77
N SER A 99 2.60 2.48 25.88
CA SER A 99 2.84 3.40 27.01
C SER A 99 2.03 4.70 26.91
N LEU A 100 1.99 5.30 25.72
CA LEU A 100 1.34 6.59 25.45
C LEU A 100 -0.15 6.44 25.24
N THR A 101 -0.60 5.44 24.48
CA THR A 101 -2.04 5.24 24.28
C THR A 101 -2.68 4.43 25.40
N LYS A 102 -1.90 3.97 26.40
CA LYS A 102 -2.36 3.12 27.52
C LYS A 102 -3.15 1.87 27.06
N GLY A 103 -2.82 1.34 25.88
CA GLY A 103 -3.50 0.17 25.28
C GLY A 103 -4.80 0.50 24.52
N LEU A 104 -5.09 1.78 24.27
CA LEU A 104 -6.20 2.19 23.41
C LEU A 104 -5.94 1.85 21.93
N LEU A 105 -4.67 1.90 21.51
CA LEU A 105 -4.18 1.37 20.25
C LEU A 105 -3.30 0.15 20.48
N GLU A 106 -3.41 -0.82 19.58
CA GLU A 106 -2.56 -2.01 19.56
C GLU A 106 -1.96 -2.24 18.18
N ALA A 107 -0.72 -2.71 18.17
CA ALA A 107 -0.02 -3.14 16.97
C ALA A 107 -0.17 -4.65 16.81
N THR A 108 -1.11 -5.07 15.96
CA THR A 108 -1.37 -6.48 15.69
C THR A 108 -0.56 -6.95 14.49
N PRO A 109 -0.03 -8.19 14.47
CA PRO A 109 0.51 -8.76 13.24
C PRO A 109 -0.51 -8.60 12.13
N MET A 110 -0.05 -8.16 10.96
CA MET A 110 -0.91 -7.94 9.81
C MET A 110 -1.53 -9.28 9.44
N THR A 111 -2.79 -9.47 9.84
CA THR A 111 -3.44 -10.77 9.78
C THR A 111 -4.03 -10.92 8.40
N ASN A 112 -3.16 -11.16 7.42
CA ASN A 112 -3.46 -11.69 6.08
C ASN A 112 -4.90 -11.47 5.59
N SER A 113 -5.37 -10.20 5.52
CA SER A 113 -6.32 -9.79 4.48
C SER A 113 -5.71 -10.01 3.09
N PHE A 114 -4.39 -10.10 3.11
CA PHE A 114 -3.53 -10.70 2.15
C PHE A 114 -3.57 -12.24 2.25
N GLU A 115 -4.43 -12.92 1.48
CA GLU A 115 -4.15 -14.34 1.16
C GLU A 115 -2.67 -14.44 0.79
N PRO A 116 -1.92 -15.43 1.34
CA PRO A 116 -0.47 -15.46 1.23
C PRO A 116 -0.09 -15.27 -0.24
N VAL A 117 0.77 -14.29 -0.52
CA VAL A 117 1.40 -14.16 -1.85
C VAL A 117 2.05 -15.51 -2.23
N SER A 118 2.46 -16.27 -1.21
CA SER A 118 2.84 -17.68 -1.27
C SER A 118 1.86 -18.61 -2.00
N ARG A 119 0.55 -18.41 -1.89
CA ARG A 119 -0.43 -19.17 -2.68
C ARG A 119 -0.53 -18.68 -4.13
N MET A 120 -0.35 -17.38 -4.37
CA MET A 120 -0.45 -16.79 -5.71
C MET A 120 0.77 -17.15 -6.58
N PHE A 121 1.94 -17.29 -5.97
CA PHE A 121 3.18 -17.64 -6.66
C PHE A 121 3.68 -19.06 -6.37
N GLU A 122 2.92 -19.89 -5.65
CA GLU A 122 3.38 -21.20 -5.15
C GLU A 122 4.71 -21.09 -4.37
N MET A 123 5.01 -19.91 -3.84
CA MET A 123 6.19 -19.62 -3.03
C MET A 123 5.83 -19.76 -1.56
N SER A 124 5.62 -20.99 -1.10
CA SER A 124 5.63 -21.32 0.33
C SER A 124 7.07 -21.26 0.85
N ASP A 125 7.68 -20.08 0.75
CA ASP A 125 9.04 -19.85 1.19
C ASP A 125 9.00 -19.19 2.57
N PRO A 126 9.26 -19.94 3.66
CA PRO A 126 9.34 -19.37 5.01
C PRO A 126 10.43 -18.29 5.15
N GLU A 127 11.39 -18.21 4.20
CA GLU A 127 12.37 -17.12 4.17
C GLU A 127 11.71 -15.76 3.92
N LEU A 128 10.55 -15.69 3.25
CA LEU A 128 9.87 -14.42 3.00
C LEU A 128 9.34 -13.80 4.30
N ASP A 129 8.76 -14.58 5.20
CA ASP A 129 8.30 -14.08 6.51
C ASP A 129 9.48 -13.56 7.36
N GLU A 130 10.66 -14.15 7.20
CA GLU A 130 11.89 -13.71 7.86
C GLU A 130 12.48 -12.43 7.23
N ILE A 131 12.41 -12.29 5.90
CA ILE A 131 12.86 -11.10 5.15
C ILE A 131 11.97 -9.89 5.43
N PHE A 132 10.66 -10.11 5.53
CA PHE A 132 9.69 -9.04 5.70
C PHE A 132 9.55 -8.56 7.15
N GLY A 133 9.90 -9.41 8.10
CA GLY A 133 9.56 -9.22 9.51
C GLY A 133 8.04 -9.21 9.74
N PRO A 134 7.58 -9.38 10.99
CA PRO A 134 6.16 -9.31 11.28
C PRO A 134 5.69 -7.87 11.12
N MET A 135 5.14 -7.56 9.94
CA MET A 135 4.42 -6.31 9.73
C MET A 135 3.30 -6.20 10.73
N ARG A 136 3.17 -5.01 11.30
CA ARG A 136 2.12 -4.74 12.28
C ARG A 136 1.28 -3.61 11.79
N GLU A 137 -0.01 -3.82 11.85
CA GLU A 137 -1.01 -2.80 11.60
C GLU A 137 -1.53 -2.28 12.94
N VAL A 138 -1.78 -0.99 13.02
CA VAL A 138 -2.29 -0.35 14.23
C VAL A 138 -3.81 -0.32 14.18
N ARG A 139 -4.44 -0.85 15.22
CA ARG A 139 -5.90 -0.92 15.35
C ARG A 139 -6.32 -0.42 16.73
N PHE A 140 -7.55 0.05 16.82
CA PHE A 140 -8.18 0.29 18.11
C PHE A 140 -8.38 -1.05 18.83
N PHE A 141 -7.97 -1.12 20.09
CA PHE A 141 -8.20 -2.31 20.92
C PHE A 141 -9.69 -2.66 21.01
N HIS A 142 -10.55 -1.63 21.09
CA HIS A 142 -11.99 -1.80 21.16
C HIS A 142 -12.72 -0.74 20.34
N ARG A 143 -13.84 -1.12 19.72
CA ARG A 143 -14.63 -0.24 18.84
C ARG A 143 -15.12 1.05 19.52
N THR A 144 -15.38 1.01 20.82
CA THR A 144 -15.84 2.18 21.59
C THR A 144 -14.76 3.24 21.73
N VAL A 145 -13.47 2.85 21.69
CA VAL A 145 -12.37 3.82 21.71
C VAL A 145 -12.44 4.71 20.47
N ARG A 146 -12.71 4.11 19.30
CA ARG A 146 -12.89 4.87 18.06
C ARG A 146 -14.03 5.89 18.18
N GLY A 147 -15.16 5.48 18.77
CA GLY A 147 -16.30 6.37 19.05
C GLY A 147 -15.93 7.50 20.00
N PHE A 148 -15.24 7.18 21.10
CA PHE A 148 -14.72 8.17 22.04
C PHE A 148 -13.82 9.21 21.37
N VAL A 149 -12.86 8.79 20.52
CA VAL A 149 -11.96 9.73 19.83
C VAL A 149 -12.76 10.67 18.91
N LEU A 150 -13.72 10.13 18.15
CA LEU A 150 -14.58 10.93 17.26
C LEU A 150 -15.47 11.90 18.04
N GLU A 151 -16.00 11.52 19.19
CA GLU A 151 -16.94 12.38 19.93
C GLU A 151 -16.24 13.40 20.83
N LYS A 152 -15.15 13.00 21.49
CA LYS A 152 -14.51 13.78 22.56
C LYS A 152 -13.25 14.50 22.12
N LEU A 153 -12.51 13.94 21.16
CA LEU A 153 -11.23 14.49 20.72
C LEU A 153 -11.34 15.23 19.38
N GLU A 154 -12.49 15.23 18.71
CA GLU A 154 -12.70 15.95 17.46
C GLU A 154 -12.55 17.46 17.59
N SER A 155 -12.89 18.04 18.76
CA SER A 155 -12.59 19.46 19.02
C SER A 155 -11.09 19.75 19.01
N THR A 156 -10.27 18.76 19.38
CA THR A 156 -8.80 18.86 19.39
C THR A 156 -8.22 18.75 17.99
N THR A 157 -8.92 18.13 17.04
CA THR A 157 -8.54 18.14 15.62
C THR A 157 -8.37 19.55 15.07
N ARG A 158 -9.15 20.52 15.57
CA ARG A 158 -9.00 21.94 15.20
C ARG A 158 -7.66 22.55 15.61
N GLN A 159 -6.98 21.96 16.60
CA GLN A 159 -5.65 22.39 17.02
C GLN A 159 -4.56 21.85 16.07
N TYR A 160 -4.85 20.79 15.32
CA TYR A 160 -3.91 20.12 14.41
C TYR A 160 -4.50 19.92 13.01
N PRO A 161 -4.90 20.98 12.30
CA PRO A 161 -5.57 20.85 11.00
C PRO A 161 -4.70 20.15 9.95
N GLY A 162 -3.38 20.28 10.02
CA GLY A 162 -2.44 19.59 9.13
C GLY A 162 -2.26 18.10 9.43
N LEU A 163 -2.56 17.65 10.65
CA LEU A 163 -2.30 16.26 11.07
C LEU A 163 -3.16 15.26 10.30
N ILE A 164 -4.42 15.61 10.04
CA ILE A 164 -5.39 14.74 9.37
C ILE A 164 -5.52 15.02 7.87
N ASN A 165 -4.62 15.81 7.30
CA ASN A 165 -4.57 16.05 5.86
C ASN A 165 -4.15 14.76 5.13
N VAL A 166 -4.78 14.45 4.00
CA VAL A 166 -4.42 13.33 3.12
C VAL A 166 -2.92 13.34 2.77
N GLU A 167 -2.32 14.52 2.61
CA GLU A 167 -0.89 14.68 2.35
C GLU A 167 -0.04 14.09 3.49
N THR A 168 -0.43 14.33 4.74
CA THR A 168 0.26 13.80 5.93
C THR A 168 0.27 12.27 5.93
N TYR A 169 -0.84 11.63 5.55
CA TYR A 169 -0.89 10.18 5.42
C TYR A 169 0.01 9.65 4.30
N HIS A 170 0.13 10.38 3.19
CA HIS A 170 1.06 10.02 2.12
C HIS A 170 2.52 10.24 2.50
N ARG A 171 2.83 11.28 3.28
CA ARG A 171 4.16 11.54 3.86
C ARG A 171 4.58 10.40 4.79
N LEU A 172 3.68 9.97 5.69
CA LEU A 172 3.91 8.81 6.55
C LEU A 172 4.13 7.52 5.75
N TRP A 173 3.31 7.30 4.73
CA TRP A 173 3.43 6.10 3.91
C TRP A 173 4.69 6.09 3.03
N LEU A 174 5.11 7.25 2.51
CA LEU A 174 6.38 7.36 1.81
C LEU A 174 7.57 7.11 2.76
N ALA A 175 7.50 7.55 4.01
CA ALA A 175 8.50 7.23 5.02
C ALA A 175 8.58 5.72 5.30
N GLU A 176 7.44 5.06 5.45
CA GLU A 176 7.35 3.60 5.59
C GLU A 176 8.00 2.89 4.40
N LEU A 177 7.68 3.27 3.16
CA LEU A 177 8.26 2.64 1.98
C LEU A 177 9.76 2.93 1.85
N THR A 178 10.20 4.13 2.22
CA THR A 178 11.64 4.51 2.21
C THR A 178 12.43 3.68 3.21
N LEU A 179 11.84 3.38 4.37
CA LEU A 179 12.46 2.53 5.39
C LEU A 179 12.51 1.05 4.96
N ALA A 180 11.49 0.59 4.24
CA ALA A 180 11.32 -0.81 3.96
C ALA A 180 12.22 -1.34 2.83
N GLU A 181 12.49 -2.63 2.87
CA GLU A 181 13.31 -3.33 1.87
C GLU A 181 12.59 -3.47 0.52
N LEU A 182 13.35 -3.61 -0.57
CA LEU A 182 12.79 -3.68 -1.92
C LEU A 182 11.71 -4.75 -2.09
N PRO A 183 11.88 -6.00 -1.61
CA PRO A 183 10.84 -7.02 -1.76
C PRO A 183 9.49 -6.55 -1.19
N TYR A 184 9.50 -5.72 -0.13
CA TYR A 184 8.28 -5.24 0.50
C TYR A 184 7.62 -4.16 -0.34
N ARG A 185 8.42 -3.20 -0.82
CA ARG A 185 7.96 -2.17 -1.74
C ARG A 185 7.30 -2.84 -2.95
N LEU A 186 7.99 -3.81 -3.56
CA LEU A 186 7.44 -4.58 -4.67
C LEU A 186 6.17 -5.33 -4.29
N MET A 187 6.08 -5.94 -3.11
CA MET A 187 4.88 -6.64 -2.69
C MET A 187 3.67 -5.71 -2.56
N ILE A 188 3.80 -4.58 -1.85
CA ILE A 188 2.73 -3.57 -1.69
C ILE A 188 2.23 -3.14 -3.07
N TRP A 189 3.18 -2.82 -3.93
CA TRP A 189 2.86 -2.22 -5.21
C TRP A 189 2.39 -3.22 -6.25
N TYR A 190 3.02 -4.37 -6.37
CA TYR A 190 2.65 -5.41 -7.34
C TYR A 190 1.24 -5.95 -7.07
N ARG A 191 0.94 -6.24 -5.80
CA ARG A 191 -0.31 -6.90 -5.45
C ARG A 191 -1.51 -6.03 -5.71
N ASP A 192 -1.37 -4.73 -5.45
CA ASP A 192 -2.51 -3.85 -5.34
C ASP A 192 -2.27 -2.51 -6.01
N ILE A 193 -1.40 -2.36 -7.03
CA ILE A 193 -1.20 -1.05 -7.68
C ILE A 193 -2.52 -0.39 -8.08
N TRP A 194 -3.49 -1.17 -8.54
CA TRP A 194 -4.82 -0.66 -8.82
C TRP A 194 -5.49 -0.10 -7.57
N LYS A 195 -5.61 -0.88 -6.50
CA LYS A 195 -6.24 -0.38 -5.28
C LYS A 195 -5.41 0.71 -4.63
N VAL A 196 -4.09 0.64 -4.67
CA VAL A 196 -3.18 1.67 -4.16
C VAL A 196 -3.39 2.96 -4.92
N GLY A 197 -3.37 2.93 -6.26
CA GLY A 197 -3.67 4.09 -7.10
C GLY A 197 -5.07 4.64 -6.83
N VAL A 198 -6.09 3.79 -6.91
CA VAL A 198 -7.49 4.17 -6.76
C VAL A 198 -7.88 4.56 -5.34
N SER A 199 -7.28 3.99 -4.30
CA SER A 199 -7.66 4.26 -2.89
C SER A 199 -6.76 5.25 -2.19
N ARG A 200 -5.50 5.40 -2.61
CA ARG A 200 -4.54 6.30 -1.94
C ARG A 200 -4.37 7.59 -2.75
N PHE A 201 -4.18 7.51 -4.07
CA PHE A 201 -3.92 8.68 -4.92
C PHE A 201 -5.20 9.29 -5.53
N GLN A 202 -6.29 9.39 -4.75
CA GLN A 202 -7.54 10.00 -5.24
C GLN A 202 -7.47 11.51 -5.37
N GLU A 203 -6.70 12.14 -4.49
CA GLU A 203 -6.48 13.58 -4.44
C GLU A 203 -5.15 13.94 -5.12
N GLU A 204 -5.08 15.12 -5.72
CA GLU A 204 -3.84 15.62 -6.32
C GLU A 204 -2.84 15.94 -5.21
N LEU A 205 -1.66 15.33 -5.28
CA LEU A 205 -0.61 15.48 -4.29
C LEU A 205 0.48 16.43 -4.78
N PRO A 206 1.25 17.04 -3.86
CA PRO A 206 2.44 17.82 -4.23
C PRO A 206 3.39 17.02 -5.14
N PRO A 207 3.88 17.58 -6.26
CA PRO A 207 4.78 16.89 -7.18
C PRO A 207 6.07 16.37 -6.54
N GLU A 208 6.55 17.04 -5.50
CA GLU A 208 7.71 16.64 -4.71
C GLU A 208 7.46 15.30 -3.99
N LEU A 209 6.27 15.14 -3.42
CA LEU A 209 5.87 13.91 -2.73
C LEU A 209 5.73 12.75 -3.71
N LEU A 210 5.10 13.00 -4.87
CA LEU A 210 4.97 12.03 -5.96
C LEU A 210 6.34 11.62 -6.52
N ARG A 211 7.28 12.56 -6.60
CA ARG A 211 8.67 12.26 -6.96
C ARG A 211 9.32 11.33 -5.95
N GLY A 212 9.09 11.53 -4.65
CA GLY A 212 9.52 10.62 -3.60
C GLY A 212 9.03 9.20 -3.83
N PHE A 213 7.74 9.02 -4.11
CA PHE A 213 7.18 7.71 -4.46
C PHE A 213 7.82 7.11 -5.71
N SER A 214 8.00 7.89 -6.77
CA SER A 214 8.71 7.44 -7.99
C SER A 214 10.12 6.96 -7.66
N CYS A 215 10.90 7.73 -6.90
CA CYS A 215 12.28 7.38 -6.54
C CYS A 215 12.35 6.08 -5.71
N VAL A 216 11.45 5.92 -4.73
CA VAL A 216 11.37 4.71 -3.90
C VAL A 216 11.06 3.45 -4.73
N LEU A 217 10.31 3.61 -5.83
CA LEU A 217 9.81 2.52 -6.66
C LEU A 217 10.68 2.17 -7.86
N ASP A 218 11.19 3.19 -8.54
CA ASP A 218 12.10 3.03 -9.66
C ASP A 218 13.44 2.46 -9.18
N ASN A 219 13.72 2.60 -7.88
CA ASN A 219 14.80 1.96 -7.13
C ASN A 219 16.22 2.14 -7.72
N GLY A 220 16.40 3.10 -8.63
CA GLY A 220 17.67 3.63 -9.15
C GLY A 220 18.83 2.64 -9.26
N GLN A 221 18.61 1.42 -9.78
CA GLN A 221 19.52 0.29 -9.55
C GLN A 221 21.00 0.58 -9.83
N ASP A 222 21.84 0.37 -8.81
CA ASP A 222 23.22 -0.13 -8.94
C ASP A 222 23.60 -1.21 -7.90
N THR A 223 22.74 -1.56 -6.94
CA THR A 223 23.11 -2.49 -5.83
C THR A 223 22.10 -3.61 -5.57
N MET A 224 21.60 -4.27 -6.60
CA MET A 224 20.84 -5.53 -6.42
C MET A 224 21.57 -6.68 -7.10
N SER A 225 22.03 -7.62 -6.27
CA SER A 225 22.60 -8.90 -6.68
C SER A 225 21.61 -9.66 -7.55
N GLU A 226 22.10 -10.23 -8.66
CA GLU A 226 21.32 -10.80 -9.77
C GLU A 226 20.41 -12.00 -9.42
N ASN A 227 20.38 -12.44 -8.15
CA ASN A 227 19.84 -13.73 -7.76
C ASN A 227 18.40 -13.74 -7.23
N VAL A 228 17.74 -12.59 -7.09
CA VAL A 228 16.33 -12.63 -6.64
C VAL A 228 15.43 -12.92 -7.84
N LYS A 229 14.75 -14.08 -7.82
CA LYS A 229 13.84 -14.60 -8.86
C LYS A 229 12.60 -13.73 -9.15
N TRP A 230 12.55 -12.50 -8.67
CA TRP A 230 11.45 -11.59 -8.94
C TRP A 230 11.57 -11.01 -10.36
N PRO A 231 10.45 -10.73 -11.03
CA PRO A 231 10.48 -9.98 -12.29
C PRO A 231 11.23 -8.67 -12.07
N LYS A 232 12.27 -8.41 -12.88
CA LYS A 232 13.06 -7.16 -12.86
C LYS A 232 12.25 -5.90 -13.21
N THR A 233 10.96 -6.04 -13.52
CA THR A 233 10.07 -4.96 -13.91
C THR A 233 8.79 -4.97 -13.08
N PHE A 234 8.38 -3.78 -12.67
CA PHE A 234 7.09 -3.50 -12.08
C PHE A 234 5.99 -3.92 -13.07
N ARG A 235 5.12 -4.90 -12.76
CA ARG A 235 4.01 -5.27 -13.65
C ARG A 235 2.70 -4.67 -13.14
N GLY A 236 2.01 -3.93 -14.00
CA GLY A 236 0.64 -3.49 -13.73
C GLY A 236 -0.36 -4.58 -14.07
N ILE A 237 -1.30 -4.84 -13.16
CA ILE A 237 -2.49 -5.66 -13.44
C ILE A 237 -3.66 -4.70 -13.70
N TYR A 238 -4.34 -4.85 -14.84
CA TYR A 238 -5.61 -4.16 -15.09
C TYR A 238 -6.72 -5.18 -15.36
N GLN A 239 -7.87 -4.96 -14.72
CA GLN A 239 -9.07 -5.79 -14.88
C GLN A 239 -9.96 -5.17 -15.96
N ARG A 240 -10.26 -5.92 -17.02
CA ARG A 240 -11.32 -5.53 -17.96
C ARG A 240 -12.71 -5.65 -17.31
N ILE A 241 -13.67 -4.94 -17.90
CA ILE A 241 -15.11 -5.06 -17.62
C ILE A 241 -15.60 -6.52 -17.76
N ASP A 242 -14.93 -7.35 -18.56
CA ASP A 242 -15.24 -8.78 -18.76
C ASP A 242 -14.59 -9.72 -17.71
N HIS A 243 -14.03 -9.17 -16.63
CA HIS A 243 -13.30 -9.89 -15.59
C HIS A 243 -12.00 -10.59 -16.05
N SER A 244 -11.50 -10.33 -17.27
CA SER A 244 -10.18 -10.81 -17.69
C SER A 244 -9.07 -9.89 -17.18
N TRP A 245 -8.00 -10.51 -16.67
CA TRP A 245 -6.82 -9.82 -16.14
C TRP A 245 -5.75 -9.70 -17.22
N TRP A 246 -5.22 -8.49 -17.40
CA TRP A 246 -4.09 -8.24 -18.29
C TRP A 246 -2.89 -7.82 -17.46
N LEU A 247 -1.74 -8.44 -17.75
CA LEU A 247 -0.45 -8.06 -17.20
C LEU A 247 0.23 -7.14 -18.21
N ALA A 248 0.32 -5.85 -17.92
CA ALA A 248 1.31 -5.02 -18.59
C ALA A 248 2.70 -5.54 -18.16
N GLY A 249 3.60 -5.76 -19.12
CA GLY A 249 4.95 -6.24 -18.85
C GLY A 249 5.78 -5.29 -17.97
N SER A 250 5.39 -4.01 -17.99
CA SER A 250 5.94 -2.89 -17.23
C SER A 250 4.82 -1.88 -16.95
N LEU A 251 4.74 -1.33 -15.73
CA LEU A 251 3.95 -0.15 -15.40
C LEU A 251 4.84 0.79 -14.58
N SER A 252 5.27 1.91 -15.16
CA SER A 252 6.07 2.90 -14.42
C SER A 252 5.18 3.78 -13.56
N PHE A 253 5.77 4.44 -12.56
CA PHE A 253 5.02 5.30 -11.64
C PHE A 253 4.28 6.43 -12.35
N VAL A 254 4.85 7.03 -13.40
CA VAL A 254 4.19 8.08 -14.20
C VAL A 254 2.90 7.60 -14.89
N HIS A 255 2.81 6.33 -15.28
CA HIS A 255 1.56 5.77 -15.82
C HIS A 255 0.49 5.60 -14.73
N MET A 256 0.89 5.22 -13.52
CA MET A 256 0.00 5.20 -12.35
C MET A 256 -0.49 6.61 -12.04
N ALA A 257 0.41 7.58 -12.00
CA ALA A 257 0.10 8.99 -11.77
C ALA A 257 -0.88 9.54 -12.83
N ALA A 258 -0.70 9.18 -14.11
CA ALA A 258 -1.64 9.56 -15.17
C ALA A 258 -3.01 8.89 -14.97
N TYR A 259 -3.04 7.62 -14.60
CA TYR A 259 -4.27 6.89 -14.29
C TYR A 259 -5.02 7.50 -13.09
N THR A 260 -4.31 7.95 -12.06
CA THR A 260 -4.90 8.55 -10.85
C THR A 260 -5.15 10.05 -10.95
N GLY A 261 -4.77 10.69 -12.06
CA GLY A 261 -5.06 12.09 -12.33
C GLY A 261 -4.10 13.08 -11.68
N GLN A 262 -2.86 12.66 -11.39
CA GLN A 262 -1.79 13.50 -10.83
C GLN A 262 -1.17 14.38 -11.93
N GLN A 263 -1.95 15.34 -12.41
CA GLN A 263 -1.71 16.06 -13.65
C GLN A 263 -0.39 16.84 -13.64
N GLU A 264 -0.14 17.62 -12.58
CA GLU A 264 1.06 18.46 -12.51
C GLU A 264 2.34 17.61 -12.57
N TYR A 265 2.39 16.52 -11.81
CA TYR A 265 3.52 15.59 -11.83
C TYR A 265 3.72 14.95 -13.21
N VAL A 266 2.64 14.50 -13.87
CA VAL A 266 2.72 13.92 -15.22
C VAL A 266 3.28 14.92 -16.22
N PHE A 267 2.88 16.18 -16.17
CA PHE A 267 3.44 17.22 -17.04
C PHE A 267 4.92 17.49 -16.76
N GLN A 268 5.32 17.52 -15.48
CA GLN A 268 6.74 17.66 -15.14
C GLN A 268 7.58 16.50 -15.70
N GLU A 269 7.07 15.27 -15.65
CA GLU A 269 7.76 14.11 -16.22
C GLU A 269 7.80 14.16 -17.76
N ILE A 270 6.74 14.63 -18.42
CA ILE A 270 6.75 14.84 -19.88
C ILE A 270 7.75 15.92 -20.29
N LEU A 271 7.85 17.02 -19.53
CA LEU A 271 8.83 18.07 -19.80
C LEU A 271 10.27 17.55 -19.67
N LYS A 272 10.54 16.67 -18.69
CA LYS A 272 11.85 16.01 -18.53
C LYS A 272 12.10 14.98 -19.63
N ASN A 273 11.08 14.26 -20.06
CA ASN A 273 11.18 13.20 -21.05
C ASN A 273 9.99 13.25 -22.05
N PRO A 274 10.10 14.05 -23.12
CA PRO A 274 9.03 14.20 -24.12
C PRO A 274 8.64 12.89 -24.83
N LYS A 275 9.52 11.88 -24.80
CA LYS A 275 9.23 10.55 -25.39
C LYS A 275 8.05 9.86 -24.70
N LEU A 276 7.71 10.25 -23.47
CA LEU A 276 6.54 9.73 -22.75
C LEU A 276 5.20 10.03 -23.46
N LEU A 277 5.16 11.00 -24.39
CA LEU A 277 3.97 11.30 -25.19
C LEU A 277 3.67 10.25 -26.26
N HIS A 278 4.65 9.42 -26.62
CA HIS A 278 4.56 8.43 -27.69
C HIS A 278 4.60 7.02 -27.14
N ALA A 279 3.80 6.11 -27.70
CA ALA A 279 3.88 4.71 -27.32
C ALA A 279 5.18 4.05 -27.81
N THR A 280 5.88 3.37 -26.90
CA THR A 280 7.07 2.54 -27.20
C THR A 280 6.72 1.07 -27.45
N GLY A 281 5.44 0.77 -27.68
CA GLY A 281 4.89 -0.60 -27.70
C GLY A 281 4.44 -1.10 -26.33
N GLU A 282 4.79 -0.39 -25.26
CA GLU A 282 4.28 -0.56 -23.90
C GLU A 282 3.06 0.35 -23.65
N LEU A 283 2.51 0.34 -22.42
CA LEU A 283 1.44 1.23 -22.02
C LEU A 283 1.86 2.69 -22.29
N ASN A 284 0.94 3.52 -22.79
CA ASN A 284 1.20 4.95 -23.01
C ASN A 284 0.38 5.80 -22.01
N LEU A 285 0.84 7.03 -21.74
CA LEU A 285 0.22 7.92 -20.76
C LEU A 285 -1.23 8.28 -21.11
N LEU A 286 -1.54 8.41 -22.40
CA LEU A 286 -2.89 8.75 -22.87
C LEU A 286 -3.89 7.65 -22.52
N LEU A 287 -3.54 6.38 -22.75
CA LEU A 287 -4.34 5.23 -22.40
C LEU A 287 -4.47 5.09 -20.89
N SER A 288 -3.39 5.31 -20.12
CA SER A 288 -3.45 5.34 -18.66
C SER A 288 -4.46 6.36 -18.14
N ALA A 289 -4.39 7.60 -18.63
CA ALA A 289 -5.32 8.66 -18.24
C ALA A 289 -6.77 8.36 -18.67
N ALA A 290 -6.97 7.81 -19.87
CA ALA A 290 -8.28 7.43 -20.38
C ALA A 290 -8.92 6.31 -19.55
N LEU A 291 -8.15 5.27 -19.19
CA LEU A 291 -8.61 4.17 -18.34
C LEU A 291 -8.97 4.65 -16.93
N GLY A 292 -8.33 5.71 -16.44
CA GLY A 292 -8.62 6.34 -15.17
C GLY A 292 -9.75 7.38 -15.20
N ASP A 293 -10.45 7.53 -16.34
CA ASP A 293 -11.46 8.57 -16.59
C ASP A 293 -10.96 10.00 -16.30
N ARG A 294 -9.69 10.28 -16.61
CA ARG A 294 -9.05 11.58 -16.37
C ARG A 294 -9.21 12.51 -17.57
N LYS A 295 -10.45 12.94 -17.84
CA LYS A 295 -10.84 13.71 -19.05
C LYS A 295 -9.95 14.93 -19.33
N TYR A 296 -9.65 15.74 -18.30
CA TYR A 296 -8.79 16.92 -18.47
C TYR A 296 -7.37 16.55 -18.85
N LEU A 297 -6.79 15.54 -18.20
CA LEU A 297 -5.46 15.05 -18.53
C LEU A 297 -5.43 14.43 -19.94
N VAL A 298 -6.45 13.66 -20.33
CA VAL A 298 -6.60 13.11 -21.69
C VAL A 298 -6.57 14.22 -22.74
N GLN A 299 -7.41 15.24 -22.58
CA GLN A 299 -7.43 16.39 -23.50
C GLN A 299 -6.06 17.07 -23.55
N ALA A 300 -5.46 17.32 -22.39
CA ALA A 300 -4.17 18.00 -22.28
C ALA A 300 -3.00 17.20 -22.89
N LEU A 301 -3.06 15.86 -22.87
CA LEU A 301 -2.10 14.99 -23.54
C LEU A 301 -2.28 15.00 -25.06
N LEU A 302 -3.52 14.98 -25.56
CA LEU A 302 -3.82 15.12 -27.00
C LEU A 302 -3.33 16.45 -27.55
N GLU A 303 -3.58 17.55 -26.85
CA GLU A 303 -3.11 18.90 -27.22
C GLU A 303 -1.58 19.00 -27.25
N ARG A 304 -0.88 18.19 -26.44
CA ARG A 304 0.59 18.11 -26.39
C ARG A 304 1.18 17.13 -27.40
N GLY A 305 0.36 16.49 -28.24
CA GLY A 305 0.82 15.64 -29.33
C GLY A 305 0.83 14.14 -29.04
N SER A 306 0.20 13.68 -27.95
CA SER A 306 -0.09 12.25 -27.81
C SER A 306 -1.06 11.79 -28.91
N SER A 307 -0.75 10.67 -29.55
CA SER A 307 -1.53 10.13 -30.66
C SER A 307 -2.54 9.09 -30.14
N PRO A 308 -3.86 9.24 -30.40
CA PRO A 308 -4.86 8.22 -30.02
C PRO A 308 -4.72 6.95 -30.87
N THR A 309 -4.04 7.04 -32.02
CA THR A 309 -3.76 5.91 -32.91
C THR A 309 -2.58 5.06 -32.46
N ASP A 310 -1.88 5.46 -31.41
CA ASP A 310 -0.78 4.70 -30.85
C ASP A 310 -1.29 3.37 -30.28
N SER A 311 -0.77 2.27 -30.83
CA SER A 311 -1.20 0.94 -30.42
C SER A 311 -0.31 0.38 -29.31
N VAL A 312 -0.92 -0.10 -28.23
CA VAL A 312 -0.23 -0.84 -27.17
C VAL A 312 -0.24 -2.33 -27.50
N VAL A 313 0.90 -3.02 -27.33
CA VAL A 313 0.98 -4.48 -27.52
C VAL A 313 0.46 -5.16 -26.26
N CYS A 314 -0.67 -5.86 -26.36
CA CYS A 314 -1.19 -6.66 -25.26
C CYS A 314 -0.76 -8.11 -25.40
N GLU A 315 -0.06 -8.62 -24.38
CA GLU A 315 0.17 -10.05 -24.24
C GLU A 315 -1.09 -10.70 -23.67
N SER A 316 -1.81 -11.47 -24.49
CA SER A 316 -2.88 -12.31 -23.97
C SER A 316 -2.25 -13.38 -23.08
N GLY A 317 -2.53 -13.34 -21.77
CA GLY A 317 -2.05 -14.30 -20.76
C GLY A 317 -2.55 -15.75 -20.95
N GLY A 318 -3.01 -16.09 -22.15
CA GLY A 318 -3.49 -17.42 -22.54
C GLY A 318 -2.35 -18.42 -22.74
N LYS A 319 -1.52 -18.67 -21.71
CA LYS A 319 -1.01 -20.03 -21.57
C LYS A 319 -2.22 -20.87 -21.19
N LYS A 320 -2.86 -21.51 -22.17
CA LYS A 320 -3.75 -22.65 -21.91
C LYS A 320 -2.93 -23.61 -21.05
N ARG A 321 -3.20 -23.67 -19.74
CA ARG A 321 -2.61 -24.70 -18.89
C ARG A 321 -2.94 -26.03 -19.60
N PRO A 322 -1.95 -26.87 -19.93
CA PRO A 322 -2.28 -28.22 -20.35
C PRO A 322 -3.18 -28.79 -19.25
N ARG A 323 -4.39 -29.23 -19.63
CA ARG A 323 -5.21 -30.03 -18.70
C ARG A 323 -4.32 -31.22 -18.35
N VAL A 324 -3.79 -31.24 -17.15
CA VAL A 324 -3.23 -32.46 -16.58
C VAL A 324 -4.41 -33.42 -16.52
N GLN A 325 -4.42 -34.40 -17.42
CA GLN A 325 -5.34 -35.52 -17.32
C GLN A 325 -4.99 -36.22 -16.00
N ASP A 326 -5.87 -36.12 -15.02
CA ASP A 326 -5.78 -36.94 -13.81
C ASP A 326 -5.93 -38.41 -14.24
N PRO A 327 -4.88 -39.24 -14.13
CA PRO A 327 -4.94 -40.63 -14.56
C PRO A 327 -5.92 -41.48 -13.73
N ASN A 328 -6.44 -40.96 -12.61
CA ASN A 328 -7.36 -41.68 -11.72
C ASN A 328 -8.83 -41.28 -11.91
N ARG A 329 -9.16 -40.43 -12.88
CA ARG A 329 -10.56 -40.10 -13.16
C ARG A 329 -11.20 -41.18 -14.03
N ILE A 330 -11.82 -42.16 -13.38
CA ILE A 330 -12.61 -43.23 -14.02
C ILE A 330 -13.79 -42.59 -14.76
N HIS A 331 -13.68 -42.45 -16.09
CA HIS A 331 -14.80 -42.14 -16.96
C HIS A 331 -15.47 -43.46 -17.42
N PRO A 332 -16.81 -43.53 -17.46
CA PRO A 332 -17.52 -44.69 -17.99
C PRO A 332 -17.24 -44.83 -19.49
N ARG A 333 -16.89 -46.06 -19.89
CA ARG A 333 -16.57 -46.46 -21.27
C ARG A 333 -17.70 -46.07 -22.23
N LEU A 334 -17.36 -45.31 -23.26
CA LEU A 334 -18.08 -45.26 -24.53
C LEU A 334 -17.06 -45.42 -25.67
N ASP A 335 -17.49 -46.18 -26.68
CA ASP A 335 -16.72 -46.86 -27.71
C ASP A 335 -15.81 -46.01 -28.60
N ASP A 336 -14.82 -46.73 -29.13
CA ASP A 336 -13.80 -46.35 -30.11
C ASP A 336 -14.34 -45.67 -31.37
N ARG A 337 -13.69 -44.57 -31.76
CA ARG A 337 -13.30 -44.25 -33.15
C ARG A 337 -12.31 -43.08 -33.21
N ASP A 338 -11.15 -43.37 -33.80
CA ASP A 338 -10.12 -42.52 -34.42
C ASP A 338 -10.14 -41.00 -34.19
N MET A 339 -9.10 -40.48 -33.53
CA MET A 339 -8.61 -39.13 -33.83
C MET A 339 -7.13 -38.95 -33.49
N VAL A 340 -6.28 -38.89 -34.52
CA VAL A 340 -4.88 -38.46 -34.45
C VAL A 340 -4.85 -36.95 -34.22
N TYR A 341 -4.42 -36.50 -33.03
CA TYR A 341 -4.11 -35.08 -32.76
C TYR A 341 -2.60 -34.84 -32.78
N ARG A 342 -2.10 -34.19 -33.84
CA ARG A 342 -0.77 -33.55 -33.84
C ARG A 342 -0.82 -32.28 -33.00
N GLY A 343 -0.01 -32.20 -31.94
CA GLY A 343 0.18 -30.98 -31.16
C GLY A 343 0.91 -29.90 -31.96
N ARG A 344 0.24 -28.78 -32.26
CA ARG A 344 0.87 -27.50 -32.63
C ARG A 344 1.18 -26.72 -31.36
N LEU A 345 2.43 -26.26 -31.22
CA LEU A 345 2.81 -25.21 -30.28
C LEU A 345 1.95 -23.95 -30.55
N SER A 346 1.37 -23.37 -29.50
CA SER A 346 0.45 -22.23 -29.61
C SER A 346 1.19 -20.92 -29.89
N ASN A 347 0.80 -20.24 -30.96
CA ASN A 347 1.19 -18.85 -31.22
C ASN A 347 0.60 -17.94 -30.15
N GLN A 348 1.43 -17.11 -29.50
CA GLN A 348 0.95 -15.99 -28.69
C GLN A 348 0.10 -15.07 -29.58
N THR A 349 -1.15 -14.82 -29.18
CA THR A 349 -2.04 -13.94 -29.93
C THR A 349 -1.85 -12.52 -29.41
N ARG A 350 -1.12 -11.68 -30.15
CA ARG A 350 -0.98 -10.25 -29.81
C ARG A 350 -2.28 -9.54 -30.20
N THR A 351 -2.92 -8.91 -29.21
CA THR A 351 -4.07 -8.03 -29.45
C THR A 351 -3.59 -6.58 -29.37
N ARG A 352 -4.11 -5.71 -30.23
CA ARG A 352 -3.81 -4.27 -30.19
C ARG A 352 -4.98 -3.54 -29.55
N LEU A 353 -4.68 -2.64 -28.62
CA LEU A 353 -5.64 -1.67 -28.08
C LEU A 353 -5.27 -0.27 -28.59
N SER A 354 -6.28 0.50 -28.98
CA SER A 354 -6.19 1.93 -29.30
C SER A 354 -7.18 2.70 -28.43
N VAL A 355 -6.85 3.95 -28.10
CA VAL A 355 -7.67 4.85 -27.26
C VAL A 355 -8.86 5.38 -28.05
#